data_AF-A0AAV6AHZ1-F1
#
_entry.id   AF-A0AAV6AHZ1-F1
#
_cell.length_a   1.000
_cell.length_b   1.000
_cell.length_c   1.000
_cell.angle_alpha   90.00
_cell.angle_beta   90.00
_cell.angle_gamma   90.00
#
_symmetry.space_group_name_H-M   'P 1'
#
loop_
_entity.id
_entity.type
_entity.pdbx_description
1 polymer ?
#
loop_
_entity_poly.entity_id
_entity_poly.type
_entity_poly.pdbx_seq_one_letter_code
_entity_poly.pdbx_strand_id
1 'polypeptide(L)'
;MNKKHTKVTIGHGAITDLRVVALGAKARSGRLIGRGLDFPCVLGRAGTTRFKREGDGASPAGRLRIVRGFYRPDRFAVRPRSAIQLAPLHPADGWSDDPRDPAYNRLVRLPRRHGHERMWRDDGLYDIVLVLDWNRTPRARGRGSA
;
A
#
# COMPACT_ATOMS: atom_id res chain seq x y z
N MET A 1 13.52 -3.61 31.58
CA MET A 1 12.51 -2.88 30.76
C MET A 1 11.45 -3.86 30.29
N ASN A 2 10.28 -3.88 30.93
CA ASN A 2 9.20 -4.82 30.60
C ASN A 2 8.55 -4.45 29.26
N LYS A 3 8.72 -5.30 28.25
CA LYS A 3 7.92 -5.28 27.03
C LYS A 3 6.48 -5.67 27.41
N LYS A 4 5.59 -4.69 27.53
CA LYS A 4 4.15 -4.96 27.59
C LYS A 4 3.74 -5.57 26.26
N HIS A 5 3.54 -6.88 26.24
CA HIS A 5 2.87 -7.55 25.13
C HIS A 5 1.40 -7.13 25.19
N THR A 6 1.03 -6.11 24.43
CA THR A 6 -0.38 -5.76 24.23
C THR A 6 -1.04 -6.93 23.52
N LYS A 7 -1.82 -7.72 24.25
CA LYS A 7 -2.61 -8.81 23.71
C LYS A 7 -3.71 -8.20 22.84
N VAL A 8 -3.50 -8.16 21.53
CA VAL A 8 -4.50 -7.63 20.59
C VAL A 8 -5.57 -8.69 20.38
N THR A 9 -6.70 -8.53 21.05
CA THR A 9 -7.88 -9.39 20.84
C THR A 9 -8.60 -8.92 19.58
N ILE A 10 -8.44 -9.66 18.48
CA ILE A 10 -9.16 -9.39 17.23
C ILE A 10 -10.53 -10.05 17.33
N GLY A 11 -11.60 -9.27 17.46
CA GLY A 11 -12.97 -9.80 17.41
C GLY A 11 -13.27 -10.47 16.07
N HIS A 12 -14.05 -11.56 16.07
CA HIS A 12 -14.43 -12.27 14.84
C HIS A 12 -15.17 -11.35 13.85
N GLY A 13 -14.83 -11.46 12.55
CA GLY A 13 -15.42 -10.70 11.45
C GLY A 13 -14.38 -9.94 10.59
N ALA A 14 -14.75 -9.58 9.36
CA ALA A 14 -13.84 -8.90 8.42
C ALA A 14 -13.56 -7.44 8.83
N ILE A 15 -12.32 -6.99 8.65
CA ILE A 15 -11.96 -5.56 8.71
C ILE A 15 -12.53 -4.88 7.47
N THR A 16 -13.50 -3.99 7.67
CA THR A 16 -14.15 -3.21 6.61
C THR A 16 -13.52 -1.84 6.43
N ASP A 17 -12.85 -1.34 7.48
CA ASP A 17 -12.30 0.00 7.54
C ASP A 17 -10.92 -0.01 8.20
N LEU A 18 -9.98 0.68 7.56
CA LEU A 18 -8.65 0.97 8.08
C LEU A 18 -8.48 2.49 8.15
N ARG A 19 -8.00 2.98 9.28
CA ARG A 19 -7.69 4.40 9.49
C ARG A 19 -6.20 4.59 9.67
N VAL A 20 -5.62 5.46 8.86
CA VAL A 20 -4.25 5.95 9.06
C VAL A 20 -4.32 7.27 9.80
N VAL A 21 -3.67 7.35 10.96
CA VAL A 21 -3.57 8.56 11.78
C VAL A 21 -2.11 9.02 11.78
N ALA A 22 -1.83 10.17 11.17
CA ALA A 22 -0.53 10.80 11.26
C ALA A 22 -0.31 11.36 12.67
N LEU A 23 0.92 11.27 13.20
CA LEU A 23 1.27 11.83 14.50
C LEU A 23 1.54 13.35 14.45
N GLY A 24 1.17 14.00 13.35
CA GLY A 24 1.36 15.42 13.06
C GLY A 24 1.26 15.71 11.56
N ALA A 25 1.09 16.97 11.17
CA ALA A 25 0.86 17.35 9.76
C ALA A 25 2.03 16.99 8.82
N LYS A 26 3.27 17.06 9.31
CA LYS A 26 4.50 16.67 8.60
C LYS A 26 5.09 15.36 9.13
N ALA A 27 4.31 14.58 9.87
CA ALA A 27 4.80 13.35 10.47
C ALA A 27 5.10 12.32 9.36
N ARG A 28 6.26 11.67 9.47
CA ARG A 28 6.67 10.55 8.62
C ARG A 28 6.26 9.21 9.25
N SER A 29 5.68 9.26 10.44
CA SER A 29 5.16 8.14 11.20
C SER A 29 3.69 8.34 11.52
N GLY A 30 2.97 7.23 11.59
CA GLY A 30 1.55 7.19 11.89
C GLY A 30 1.15 5.89 12.57
N ARG A 31 -0.16 5.75 12.76
CA ARG A 31 -0.82 4.54 13.26
C ARG A 31 -1.82 4.05 12.22
N LEU A 32 -1.77 2.76 11.89
CA LEU A 32 -2.78 2.06 11.09
C LEU A 32 -3.71 1.31 12.05
N ILE A 33 -4.96 1.75 12.12
CA ILE A 33 -5.95 1.31 13.11
C ILE A 33 -7.13 0.66 12.40
N GLY A 34 -7.61 -0.48 12.91
CA GLY A 34 -8.84 -1.11 12.42
C GLY A 34 -9.28 -2.30 13.27
N ARG A 35 -10.55 -2.36 13.66
CA ARG A 35 -11.14 -3.46 14.48
C ARG A 35 -10.25 -3.93 15.65
N GLY A 36 -9.77 -2.98 16.47
CA GLY A 36 -8.93 -3.28 17.63
C GLY A 36 -7.45 -3.55 17.31
N LEU A 37 -7.07 -3.62 16.03
CA LEU A 37 -5.68 -3.61 15.60
C LEU A 37 -5.15 -2.19 15.58
N ASP A 38 -3.89 -2.05 15.97
CA ASP A 38 -3.18 -0.78 15.97
C ASP A 38 -1.68 -0.99 15.75
N PHE A 39 -1.22 -0.68 14.54
CA PHE A 39 0.16 -0.88 14.10
C PHE A 39 0.86 0.45 13.85
N PRO A 40 2.17 0.56 14.13
CA PRO A 40 2.95 1.67 13.58
C PRO A 40 2.95 1.59 12.05
N CYS A 41 2.90 2.75 11.39
CA CYS A 41 3.05 2.84 9.94
C CYS A 41 3.95 4.02 9.55
N VAL A 42 4.51 3.95 8.35
CA VAL A 42 5.33 5.02 7.76
C VAL A 42 4.47 5.78 6.76
N LEU A 43 4.67 7.10 6.73
CA LEU A 43 4.04 8.02 5.78
C LEU A 43 5.10 8.57 4.83
N GLY A 44 4.65 9.16 3.72
CA GLY A 44 5.53 9.87 2.80
C GLY A 44 6.42 10.88 3.53
N ARG A 45 7.64 11.08 3.04
CA ARG A 45 8.62 12.02 3.63
C ARG A 45 8.09 13.45 3.78
N ALA A 46 7.13 13.85 2.94
CA ALA A 46 6.47 15.15 2.98
C ALA A 46 5.14 15.14 3.79
N GLY A 47 4.85 14.07 4.52
CA GLY A 47 3.63 13.91 5.31
C GLY A 47 2.45 13.42 4.47
N THR A 48 1.27 14.00 4.69
CA THR A 48 0.03 13.63 3.98
C THR A 48 -0.55 14.82 3.23
N THR A 49 -1.21 14.58 2.09
CA THR A 49 -1.80 15.66 1.28
C THR A 49 -3.07 15.19 0.56
N ARG A 50 -4.04 16.10 0.43
CA ARG A 50 -5.21 15.89 -0.45
C ARG A 50 -4.90 16.19 -1.91
N PHE A 51 -3.80 16.88 -2.19
CA PHE A 51 -3.40 17.33 -3.53
C PHE A 51 -2.20 16.53 -4.07
N LYS A 52 -2.20 15.20 -3.86
CA LYS A 52 -1.07 14.31 -4.17
C LYS A 52 -0.71 14.36 -5.65
N ARG A 53 0.60 14.40 -5.90
CA ARG A 53 1.25 14.27 -7.22
C ARG A 53 2.36 13.24 -7.11
N GLU A 54 2.63 12.52 -8.19
CA GLU A 54 3.71 11.55 -8.22
C GLU A 54 5.06 12.23 -7.93
N GLY A 55 5.89 11.61 -7.09
CA GLY A 55 7.20 12.15 -6.71
C GLY A 55 7.20 13.28 -5.68
N ASP A 56 6.04 13.80 -5.25
CA ASP A 56 5.96 14.82 -4.18
C ASP A 56 6.38 14.29 -2.80
N GLY A 57 6.47 12.96 -2.65
CA GLY A 57 6.88 12.29 -1.43
C GLY A 57 5.85 12.35 -0.32
N ALA A 58 4.59 12.70 -0.58
CA ALA A 58 3.51 12.71 0.40
C ALA A 58 2.60 11.47 0.27
N SER A 59 1.92 11.07 1.33
CA SER A 59 0.86 10.04 1.24
C SER A 59 -0.48 10.71 0.89
N PRO A 60 -1.32 10.12 0.02
CA PRO A 60 -2.63 10.66 -0.27
C PRO A 60 -3.54 10.63 0.97
N ALA A 61 -4.20 11.74 1.26
CA ALA A 61 -5.17 11.88 2.33
C ALA A 61 -6.60 11.90 1.76
N GLY A 62 -7.46 11.02 2.28
CA GLY A 62 -8.86 10.94 1.86
C GLY A 62 -9.51 9.63 2.31
N ARG A 63 -10.79 9.46 1.97
CA ARG A 63 -11.43 8.15 2.03
C ARG A 63 -11.13 7.43 0.72
N LEU A 64 -10.42 6.31 0.81
CA LEU A 64 -9.98 5.53 -0.33
C LEU A 64 -10.48 4.10 -0.17
N ARG A 65 -10.92 3.50 -1.28
CA ARG A 65 -11.31 2.09 -1.31
C ARG A 65 -10.09 1.24 -1.60
N ILE A 66 -9.95 0.15 -0.87
CA ILE A 66 -9.02 -0.91 -1.26
C ILE A 66 -9.70 -1.74 -2.35
N VAL A 67 -9.12 -1.77 -3.54
CA VAL A 67 -9.76 -2.36 -4.73
C VAL A 67 -9.26 -3.76 -5.05
N ARG A 68 -8.04 -4.09 -4.65
CA ARG A 68 -7.43 -5.42 -4.71
C ARG A 68 -6.17 -5.40 -3.86
N GLY A 69 -5.60 -6.56 -3.61
CA GLY A 69 -4.25 -6.64 -3.08
C GLY A 69 -3.43 -7.74 -3.73
N PHE A 70 -2.19 -7.81 -3.28
CA PHE A 70 -1.25 -8.83 -3.63
C PHE A 70 -0.54 -9.38 -2.40
N TYR A 71 -0.02 -10.59 -2.51
CA TYR A 71 0.78 -11.21 -1.47
C TYR A 71 1.96 -11.98 -2.04
N ARG A 72 3.00 -12.16 -1.24
CA ARG A 72 4.19 -12.95 -1.57
C ARG A 72 3.97 -14.43 -1.24
N PRO A 73 3.76 -15.31 -2.24
CA PRO A 73 3.48 -16.73 -1.97
C PRO A 73 4.65 -17.48 -1.33
N ASP A 74 5.87 -16.99 -1.48
CA ASP A 74 7.07 -17.53 -0.83
C ASP A 74 7.23 -17.12 0.65
N ARG A 75 6.49 -16.11 1.10
CA ARG A 75 6.50 -15.63 2.51
C ARG A 75 5.33 -16.16 3.32
N PHE A 76 4.29 -16.66 2.66
CA PHE A 76 3.07 -17.16 3.30
C PHE A 76 2.79 -18.59 2.86
N ALA A 77 2.87 -19.55 3.79
CA ALA A 77 2.57 -20.97 3.52
C ALA A 77 1.13 -21.20 3.02
N VAL A 78 0.20 -20.34 3.41
CA VAL A 78 -1.19 -20.35 2.95
C VAL A 78 -1.59 -18.93 2.55
N ARG A 79 -2.38 -18.81 1.49
CA ARG A 79 -2.93 -17.52 1.06
C ARG A 79 -3.64 -16.81 2.23
N PRO A 80 -3.30 -15.55 2.55
CA PRO A 80 -3.98 -14.80 3.60
C PRO A 80 -5.49 -14.69 3.36
N ARG A 81 -6.28 -14.92 4.41
CA ARG A 81 -7.73 -14.70 4.38
C ARG A 81 -8.00 -13.22 4.23
N SER A 82 -8.82 -12.84 3.27
CA SER A 82 -9.14 -11.45 2.98
C SER A 82 -10.54 -11.29 2.42
N ALA A 83 -11.19 -10.17 2.72
CA ALA A 83 -12.48 -9.78 2.16
C ALA A 83 -12.35 -9.22 0.73
N ILE A 84 -11.13 -8.91 0.28
CA ILE A 84 -10.83 -8.45 -1.08
C ILE A 84 -10.08 -9.55 -1.86
N GLN A 85 -10.10 -9.44 -3.18
CA GLN A 85 -9.23 -10.28 -4.02
C GLN A 85 -7.76 -10.00 -3.70
N LEU A 86 -7.03 -11.07 -3.39
CA LEU A 86 -5.60 -11.05 -3.12
C LEU A 86 -4.92 -12.00 -4.12
N ALA A 87 -4.16 -11.44 -5.05
CA ALA A 87 -3.46 -12.21 -6.08
C ALA A 87 -2.00 -12.49 -5.65
N PRO A 88 -1.43 -13.66 -5.98
CA PRO A 88 -0.02 -13.89 -5.72
C PRO A 88 0.83 -12.95 -6.59
N LEU A 89 1.84 -12.33 -5.99
CA LEU A 89 2.92 -11.70 -6.73
C LEU A 89 3.79 -12.76 -7.40
N HIS A 90 4.52 -12.33 -8.41
CA HIS A 90 5.54 -13.08 -9.11
C HIS A 90 6.86 -12.28 -9.15
N PRO A 91 8.04 -12.93 -9.20
CA PRO A 91 9.33 -12.23 -9.20
C PRO A 91 9.49 -11.17 -10.30
N ALA A 92 8.86 -11.40 -11.45
CA ALA A 92 8.87 -10.48 -12.59
C ALA A 92 7.76 -9.41 -12.54
N ASP A 93 7.05 -9.22 -11.43
CA ASP A 93 6.06 -8.15 -11.32
C ASP A 93 6.69 -6.79 -11.03
N GLY A 94 6.21 -5.77 -11.73
CA GLY A 94 6.50 -4.37 -11.46
C GLY A 94 5.23 -3.52 -11.44
N TRP A 95 5.32 -2.32 -10.87
CA TRP A 95 4.27 -1.30 -10.95
C TRP A 95 4.78 -0.13 -11.77
N SER A 96 4.08 0.22 -12.84
CA SER A 96 4.49 1.34 -13.70
C SER A 96 4.17 2.68 -13.04
N ASP A 97 5.21 3.47 -12.77
CA ASP A 97 5.19 4.82 -12.23
C ASP A 97 5.65 5.88 -13.26
N ASP A 98 6.08 5.47 -14.46
CA ASP A 98 6.44 6.39 -15.53
C ASP A 98 5.18 6.92 -16.25
N PRO A 99 4.91 8.24 -16.20
CA PRO A 99 3.76 8.82 -16.88
C PRO A 99 3.76 8.61 -18.39
N ARG A 100 4.88 8.22 -19.01
CA ARG A 100 5.01 7.93 -20.44
C ARG A 100 4.62 6.48 -20.80
N ASP A 101 4.52 5.56 -19.84
CA ASP A 101 4.09 4.19 -20.10
C ASP A 101 2.58 4.14 -20.40
N PRO A 102 2.13 3.52 -21.51
CA PRO A 102 0.71 3.21 -21.70
C PRO A 102 0.07 2.41 -20.55
N ALA A 103 0.88 1.67 -19.80
CA ALA A 103 0.48 0.93 -18.61
C ALA A 103 0.65 1.72 -17.30
N TYR A 104 0.78 3.05 -17.35
CA TYR A 104 0.94 3.91 -16.17
C TYR A 104 -0.08 3.63 -15.05
N ASN A 105 0.40 3.59 -13.82
CA ASN A 105 -0.34 3.29 -12.59
C ASN A 105 -1.09 1.94 -12.69
N ARG A 106 -0.37 0.90 -13.16
CA ARG A 106 -0.83 -0.49 -13.27
C ARG A 106 0.31 -1.47 -12.98
N LEU A 107 -0.07 -2.69 -12.63
CA LEU A 107 0.83 -3.84 -12.61
C LEU A 107 1.31 -4.17 -14.03
N VAL A 108 2.60 -4.44 -14.17
CA VAL A 108 3.29 -4.82 -15.42
C VAL A 108 4.23 -6.00 -15.17
N ARG A 109 4.73 -6.61 -16.26
CA ARG A 109 5.79 -7.61 -16.21
C ARG A 109 7.14 -7.01 -16.59
N LEU A 110 8.19 -7.51 -15.94
CA LEU A 110 9.59 -7.14 -16.15
C LEU A 110 10.29 -8.19 -17.03
N PRO A 111 11.31 -7.80 -17.84
CA PRO A 111 11.86 -6.45 -17.96
C PRO A 111 10.92 -5.48 -18.70
N ARG A 112 10.90 -4.21 -18.27
CA ARG A 112 10.08 -3.15 -18.85
C ARG A 112 10.96 -1.95 -19.17
N ARG A 113 10.78 -1.37 -20.36
CA ARG A 113 11.59 -0.21 -20.82
C ARG A 113 11.30 1.10 -20.08
N HIS A 114 10.06 1.27 -19.62
CA HIS A 114 9.63 2.47 -18.90
C HIS A 114 9.92 2.30 -17.41
N GLY A 115 9.95 3.43 -16.69
CA GLY A 115 10.08 3.44 -15.24
C GLY A 115 9.02 2.55 -14.56
N HIS A 116 9.48 1.83 -13.54
CA HIS A 116 8.67 0.96 -12.73
C HIS A 116 9.28 0.75 -11.35
N GLU A 117 8.42 0.52 -10.37
CA GLU A 117 8.81 -0.06 -9.09
C GLU A 117 8.79 -1.60 -9.18
N ARG A 118 9.81 -2.26 -8.64
CA ARG A 118 9.81 -3.73 -8.49
C ARG A 118 8.86 -4.14 -7.38
N MET A 119 7.91 -5.03 -7.69
CA MET A 119 6.95 -5.52 -6.71
C MET A 119 7.53 -6.66 -5.86
N TRP A 120 8.47 -7.43 -6.40
CA TRP A 120 9.18 -8.49 -5.67
C TRP A 120 10.42 -7.91 -4.97
N ARG A 121 10.22 -7.47 -3.72
CA ARG A 121 11.25 -6.84 -2.87
C ARG A 121 11.80 -7.81 -1.82
N ASP A 122 13.10 -7.78 -1.58
CA ASP A 122 13.74 -8.67 -0.60
C ASP A 122 13.65 -8.15 0.84
N ASP A 123 13.38 -6.86 1.01
CA ASP A 123 13.26 -6.17 2.31
C ASP A 123 11.92 -6.38 3.04
N GLY A 124 11.02 -7.18 2.45
CA GLY A 124 9.73 -7.54 3.06
C GLY A 124 8.66 -6.44 3.03
N LEU A 125 8.96 -5.25 2.49
CA LEU A 125 7.98 -4.15 2.47
C LEU A 125 6.72 -4.52 1.67
N TYR A 126 6.87 -5.35 0.63
CA TYR A 126 5.80 -5.78 -0.27
C TYR A 126 5.41 -7.26 -0.09
N ASP A 127 5.54 -7.78 1.13
CA ASP A 127 4.99 -9.10 1.47
C ASP A 127 3.47 -9.14 1.32
N ILE A 128 2.80 -8.03 1.63
CA ILE A 128 1.40 -7.76 1.29
C ILE A 128 1.32 -6.33 0.73
N VAL A 129 0.66 -6.17 -0.41
CA VAL A 129 0.42 -4.85 -1.04
C VAL A 129 -1.06 -4.64 -1.26
N LEU A 130 -1.59 -3.50 -0.84
CA LEU A 130 -3.00 -3.13 -1.04
C LEU A 130 -3.09 -1.98 -2.05
N VAL A 131 -3.89 -2.17 -3.09
CA VAL A 131 -4.11 -1.15 -4.12
C VAL A 131 -5.30 -0.30 -3.70
N LEU A 132 -5.07 1.01 -3.59
CA LEU A 132 -6.10 2.00 -3.34
C LEU A 132 -6.70 2.49 -4.67
N ASP A 133 -7.93 3.00 -4.64
CA ASP A 133 -8.58 3.63 -5.79
C ASP A 133 -8.04 5.03 -6.14
N TRP A 134 -6.93 5.45 -5.53
CA TRP A 134 -6.23 6.69 -5.86
C TRP A 134 -5.81 6.70 -7.35
N ASN A 135 -6.18 7.76 -8.06
CA ASN A 135 -5.84 7.97 -9.47
C ASN A 135 -6.18 6.77 -10.38
N ARG A 136 -7.31 6.09 -10.13
CA ARG A 136 -7.67 4.86 -10.85
C ARG A 136 -8.58 5.11 -12.05
N THR A 137 -9.52 6.07 -12.00
CA THR A 137 -10.50 6.29 -13.08
C THR A 137 -10.98 7.75 -13.16
N PRO A 138 -10.65 8.48 -14.25
CA PRO A 138 -9.58 8.17 -15.21
C PRO A 138 -8.21 8.22 -14.53
N ARG A 139 -7.23 7.49 -15.07
CA ARG A 139 -5.83 7.61 -14.62
C ARG A 139 -5.24 8.88 -15.23
N ALA A 140 -4.93 9.87 -14.42
CA ALA A 140 -4.24 11.07 -14.83
C ALA A 140 -2.72 10.87 -14.69
N ARG A 141 -1.97 11.17 -15.75
CA ARG A 141 -0.49 11.11 -15.78
C ARG A 141 0.11 12.01 -14.68
N GLY A 142 1.13 11.53 -13.97
CA GLY A 142 1.80 12.26 -12.88
C GLY A 142 0.97 12.42 -11.60
N ARG A 143 -0.14 11.67 -11.46
CA ARG A 143 -1.03 11.72 -10.28
C ARG A 143 -1.01 10.42 -9.46
N GLY A 144 -0.04 9.55 -9.70
CA GLY A 144 0.18 8.31 -8.96
C GLY A 144 0.38 8.55 -7.46
N SER A 145 0.05 7.53 -6.67
CA SER A 145 0.25 7.55 -5.21
C SER A 145 1.68 7.22 -4.79
N ALA A 146 2.49 6.67 -5.70
CA ALA A 146 3.92 6.44 -5.51
C ALA A 146 4.69 7.76 -5.35
#